data_AF-A0A1W9PAK9-F1
#
_entry.id   AF-A0A1W9PAK9-F1
#
_cell.length_a   1.000
_cell.length_b   1.000
_cell.length_c   1.000
_cell.angle_alpha   90.00
_cell.angle_beta   90.00
_cell.angle_gamma   90.00
#
_symmetry.space_group_name_H-M   'P 1'
#
loop_
_entity.id
_entity.type
_entity.pdbx_description
1 polymer ?
#
loop_
_entity_poly.entity_id
_entity_poly.type
_entity_poly.pdbx_seq_one_letter_code
_entity_poly.pdbx_strand_id
1 'polypeptide(L)'
;METYGEDPYLAGRLGVAFVRGLQGNHPRYLKTVATPKHYAVHSGPEPDRHTFNAQVDERDLRETYLPHFEACVKEGGAFSLMCAYNRFRDKACCGSPFLLTRILRLEWGFEGYVVSDCGAIYDIYNQHKIVPTAPEAAALAVKAGCDLNCGQTYRTLVKAVEKGLLSEEDIDRAVRRLFLARFRLGMFDPPEMVPYTAIPYSVVDCAEHRELAREAGTRLHPWPA
;
A
#
# COMPACT_ATOMS: atom_id res chain seq x y z
N MET A 1 -18.00 4.59 5.23
CA MET A 1 -16.84 5.34 5.77
C MET A 1 -15.69 4.35 5.89
N GLU A 2 -14.49 4.69 5.46
CA GLU A 2 -13.35 3.75 5.35
C GLU A 2 -12.21 4.01 6.34
N THR A 3 -12.16 5.19 6.96
CA THR A 3 -11.08 5.58 7.88
C THR A 3 -11.42 5.29 9.33
N TYR A 4 -10.40 5.29 10.19
CA TYR A 4 -10.52 5.11 11.64
C TYR A 4 -10.74 6.42 12.41
N GLY A 5 -11.21 7.47 11.73
CA GLY A 5 -11.36 8.83 12.30
C GLY A 5 -10.25 9.78 11.88
N GLU A 6 -10.13 10.89 12.60
CA GLU A 6 -9.23 12.02 12.28
C GLU A 6 -7.91 12.02 13.05
N ASP A 7 -7.80 11.24 14.13
CA ASP A 7 -6.59 11.18 14.96
C ASP A 7 -5.54 10.22 14.38
N PRO A 8 -4.33 10.71 13.98
CA PRO A 8 -3.28 9.88 13.41
C PRO A 8 -2.78 8.78 14.35
N TYR A 9 -2.80 9.02 15.66
CA TYR A 9 -2.35 8.02 16.64
C TYR A 9 -3.33 6.85 16.72
N LEU A 10 -4.62 7.12 16.90
CA LEU A 10 -5.68 6.12 16.92
C LEU A 10 -5.70 5.31 15.61
N ALA A 11 -5.63 5.99 14.47
CA ALA A 11 -5.54 5.34 13.16
C ALA A 11 -4.32 4.42 13.07
N GLY A 12 -3.16 4.85 13.59
CA GLY A 12 -1.96 4.03 13.67
C GLY A 12 -2.12 2.80 14.57
N ARG A 13 -2.71 2.94 15.76
CA ARG A 13 -2.92 1.81 16.68
C ARG A 13 -3.86 0.75 16.10
N LEU A 14 -4.97 1.19 15.50
CA LEU A 14 -5.91 0.29 14.84
C LEU A 14 -5.30 -0.34 13.58
N GLY A 15 -4.55 0.45 12.80
CA GLY A 15 -3.81 -0.03 11.63
C GLY A 15 -2.79 -1.12 11.98
N VAL A 16 -1.99 -0.95 13.03
CA VAL A 16 -1.04 -1.97 13.52
C VAL A 16 -1.75 -3.26 13.90
N ALA A 17 -2.86 -3.17 14.64
CA ALA A 17 -3.65 -4.34 15.02
C ALA A 17 -4.22 -5.05 13.78
N PHE A 18 -4.74 -4.29 12.82
CA PHE A 18 -5.30 -4.82 11.57
C PHE A 18 -4.24 -5.52 10.72
N VAL A 19 -3.07 -4.90 10.54
CA VAL A 19 -1.93 -5.48 9.81
C VAL A 19 -1.51 -6.80 10.45
N ARG A 20 -1.31 -6.83 11.77
CA ARG A 20 -0.92 -8.07 12.48
C ARG A 20 -1.99 -9.16 12.36
N GLY A 21 -3.27 -8.80 12.48
CA GLY A 21 -4.38 -9.74 12.33
C GLY A 21 -4.45 -10.36 10.94
N LEU A 22 -4.26 -9.54 9.89
CA LEU A 22 -4.22 -10.01 8.51
C LEU A 22 -3.00 -10.88 8.24
N GLN A 23 -1.81 -10.45 8.66
CA GLN A 23 -0.56 -11.16 8.35
C GLN A 23 -0.34 -12.41 9.17
N GLY A 24 -1.00 -12.54 10.33
CA GLY A 24 -0.79 -13.64 11.25
C GLY A 24 0.59 -13.56 11.94
N ASN A 25 0.91 -14.61 12.70
CA ASN A 25 2.09 -14.67 13.58
C ASN A 25 3.02 -15.86 13.27
N HIS A 26 2.82 -16.55 12.14
CA HIS A 26 3.67 -17.66 11.76
C HIS A 26 5.08 -17.16 11.38
N PRO A 27 6.17 -17.77 11.91
CA PRO A 27 7.53 -17.21 11.77
C PRO A 27 8.06 -17.19 10.33
N ARG A 28 7.52 -18.04 9.45
CA ARG A 28 7.92 -18.13 8.04
C ARG A 28 6.88 -17.56 7.06
N TYR A 29 5.59 -17.71 7.38
CA TYR A 29 4.50 -17.52 6.41
C TYR A 29 3.59 -16.39 6.83
N LEU A 30 3.20 -15.56 5.87
CA LEU A 30 2.12 -14.60 6.04
C LEU A 30 0.79 -15.31 5.76
N LYS A 31 -0.23 -15.04 6.58
CA LYS A 31 -1.61 -15.53 6.35
C LYS A 31 -2.22 -14.85 5.14
N THR A 32 -2.08 -13.53 5.06
CA THR A 32 -2.30 -12.72 3.86
C THR A 32 -1.37 -11.51 3.93
N VAL A 33 -1.20 -10.77 2.84
CA VAL A 33 -0.39 -9.55 2.82
C VAL A 33 -1.28 -8.34 3.11
N ALA A 34 -1.03 -7.64 4.22
CA ALA A 34 -1.70 -6.39 4.50
C ALA A 34 -1.12 -5.25 3.64
N THR A 35 -2.00 -4.38 3.15
CA THR A 35 -1.63 -3.23 2.30
C THR A 35 -2.27 -1.94 2.84
N PRO A 36 -1.62 -1.21 3.76
CA PRO A 36 -2.08 0.10 4.22
C PRO A 36 -2.24 1.06 3.03
N LYS A 37 -3.33 1.85 3.04
CA LYS A 37 -3.69 2.74 1.93
C LYS A 37 -4.45 3.99 2.43
N HIS A 38 -4.40 5.11 1.73
CA HIS A 38 -3.68 5.39 0.47
C HIS A 38 -2.47 6.31 0.74
N TYR A 39 -1.27 5.83 0.42
CA TYR A 39 0.00 6.49 0.75
C TYR A 39 0.39 7.52 -0.32
N ALA A 40 0.36 8.83 -0.06
CA ALA A 40 -0.02 9.48 1.19
C ALA A 40 -0.81 10.75 0.89
N VAL A 41 -1.29 11.38 1.97
CA VAL A 41 -2.00 12.67 1.90
C VAL A 41 -3.31 12.57 1.08
N HIS A 42 -3.94 11.39 1.12
CA HIS A 42 -5.24 11.12 0.52
C HIS A 42 -6.33 11.09 1.58
N SER A 43 -6.71 12.27 2.05
CA SER A 43 -7.81 12.44 3.03
C SER A 43 -9.05 13.11 2.44
N GLY A 44 -9.03 13.38 1.13
CA GLY A 44 -10.12 14.02 0.38
C GLY A 44 -9.70 15.34 -0.31
N PRO A 45 -10.62 15.93 -1.09
CA PRO A 45 -11.96 15.41 -1.36
C PRO A 45 -11.96 14.24 -2.36
N GLU A 46 -12.70 13.18 -2.05
CA GLU A 46 -12.77 11.95 -2.84
C GLU A 46 -13.19 12.14 -4.32
N PRO A 47 -14.08 13.09 -4.67
CA PRO A 47 -14.39 13.42 -6.06
C PRO A 47 -13.19 13.88 -6.90
N ASP A 48 -12.21 14.55 -6.29
CA ASP A 48 -11.06 15.14 -6.99
C ASP A 48 -9.81 14.27 -6.92
N ARG A 49 -9.91 13.04 -6.40
CA ARG A 49 -8.75 12.17 -6.13
C ARG A 49 -7.78 11.99 -7.31
N HIS A 50 -8.29 12.03 -8.55
CA HIS A 50 -7.53 11.82 -9.78
C HIS A 50 -6.79 13.08 -10.28
N THR A 51 -7.04 14.25 -9.69
CA THR A 51 -6.46 15.54 -10.14
C THR A 51 -5.90 16.37 -8.98
N PHE A 52 -6.36 16.09 -7.76
CA PHE A 52 -6.01 16.80 -6.55
C PHE A 52 -4.50 16.86 -6.32
N ASN A 53 -4.05 17.99 -5.81
CA ASN A 53 -2.65 18.24 -5.53
C ASN A 53 -2.53 18.79 -4.10
N ALA A 54 -2.16 17.91 -3.17
CA ALA A 54 -1.98 18.26 -1.78
C ALA A 54 -0.73 19.13 -1.60
N GLN A 55 -0.90 20.29 -0.96
CA GLN A 55 0.14 21.29 -0.72
C GLN A 55 0.32 21.53 0.78
N VAL A 56 0.59 20.45 1.53
CA VAL A 56 0.83 20.54 2.99
C VAL A 56 2.32 20.70 3.28
N ASP A 57 2.65 21.35 4.40
CA ASP A 57 4.04 21.55 4.82
C ASP A 57 4.66 20.25 5.39
N GLU A 58 5.96 20.27 5.68
CA GLU A 58 6.67 19.06 6.13
C GLU A 58 6.20 18.66 7.52
N ARG A 59 5.77 19.61 8.34
CA ARG A 59 5.27 19.36 9.68
C ARG A 59 3.97 18.57 9.62
N ASP A 60 2.99 19.07 8.87
CA ASP A 60 1.70 18.38 8.69
C ASP A 60 1.89 17.01 8.05
N LEU A 61 2.78 16.89 7.07
CA LEU A 61 3.12 15.60 6.49
C LEU A 61 3.56 14.61 7.59
N ARG A 62 4.51 15.02 8.43
CA ARG A 62 5.16 14.16 9.44
C ARG A 62 4.31 13.92 10.68
N GLU A 63 3.54 14.92 11.12
CA GLU A 63 2.75 14.87 12.35
C GLU A 63 1.32 14.37 12.12
N THR A 64 0.77 14.48 10.89
CA THR A 64 -0.64 14.14 10.61
C THR A 64 -0.79 13.00 9.59
N TYR A 65 -0.16 13.10 8.42
CA TYR A 65 -0.46 12.21 7.30
C TYR A 65 0.35 10.91 7.27
N LEU A 66 1.55 10.91 7.87
CA LEU A 66 2.46 9.76 7.84
C LEU A 66 2.45 8.86 9.08
N PRO A 67 2.14 9.30 10.32
CA PRO A 67 2.34 8.49 11.52
C PRO A 67 1.68 7.11 11.47
N HIS A 68 0.45 7.02 10.95
CA HIS A 68 -0.28 5.76 10.89
C HIS A 68 0.30 4.78 9.85
N PHE A 69 0.86 5.28 8.74
CA PHE A 69 1.62 4.45 7.79
C PHE A 69 2.95 3.99 8.38
N GLU A 70 3.68 4.89 9.05
CA GLU A 70 4.94 4.55 9.72
C GLU A 70 4.72 3.44 10.75
N ALA A 71 3.69 3.56 11.59
CA ALA A 71 3.32 2.54 12.57
C ALA A 71 2.98 1.21 11.89
N CYS A 72 2.17 1.21 10.84
CA CYS A 72 1.84 -0.01 10.09
C CYS A 72 3.08 -0.70 9.50
N VAL A 73 4.08 0.07 9.04
CA VAL A 73 5.33 -0.45 8.51
C VAL A 73 6.23 -0.97 9.64
N LYS A 74 6.61 -0.11 10.59
CA LYS A 74 7.66 -0.41 11.59
C LYS A 74 7.17 -1.31 12.72
N GLU A 75 5.92 -1.15 13.16
CA GLU A 75 5.35 -1.94 14.27
C GLU A 75 4.43 -3.06 13.77
N GLY A 76 3.62 -2.77 12.74
CA GLY A 76 2.71 -3.75 12.14
C GLY A 76 3.44 -4.78 11.28
N GLY A 77 4.55 -4.40 10.67
CA GLY A 77 5.29 -5.22 9.74
C GLY A 77 4.60 -5.39 8.40
N ALA A 78 3.79 -4.41 7.96
CA ALA A 78 3.06 -4.47 6.70
C ALA A 78 4.00 -4.85 5.54
N PHE A 79 3.62 -5.84 4.75
CA PHE A 79 4.45 -6.38 3.67
C PHE A 79 4.09 -5.82 2.27
N SER A 80 3.07 -4.98 2.22
CA SER A 80 2.68 -4.19 1.05
C SER A 80 2.21 -2.81 1.49
N LEU A 81 2.20 -1.85 0.58
CA LEU A 81 1.64 -0.51 0.78
C LEU A 81 1.10 0.02 -0.54
N MET A 82 -0.06 0.69 -0.51
CA MET A 82 -0.68 1.22 -1.72
C MET A 82 -0.44 2.72 -1.83
N CYS A 83 0.19 3.16 -2.92
CA CYS A 83 0.38 4.58 -3.18
C CYS A 83 -0.88 5.23 -3.75
N ALA A 84 -1.13 6.48 -3.39
CA ALA A 84 -2.37 7.19 -3.67
C ALA A 84 -2.49 7.73 -5.10
N TYR A 85 -3.72 8.07 -5.47
CA TYR A 85 -4.07 8.72 -6.75
C TYR A 85 -3.45 10.09 -6.90
N ASN A 86 -3.54 10.93 -5.88
CA ASN A 86 -3.29 12.36 -5.96
C ASN A 86 -1.82 12.73 -6.22
N ARG A 87 -1.61 14.02 -6.46
CA ARG A 87 -0.28 14.63 -6.33
C ARG A 87 -0.05 15.11 -4.90
N PHE A 88 1.21 15.12 -4.51
CA PHE A 88 1.72 15.80 -3.32
C PHE A 88 2.90 16.67 -3.75
N ARG A 89 2.80 17.98 -3.51
CA ARG A 89 3.79 18.99 -3.95
C ARG A 89 4.17 18.80 -5.43
N ASP A 90 3.15 18.75 -6.28
CA ASP A 90 3.24 18.61 -7.74
C ASP A 90 3.80 17.28 -8.27
N LYS A 91 4.16 16.34 -7.39
CA LYS A 91 4.61 14.99 -7.78
C LYS A 91 3.49 13.99 -7.55
N ALA A 92 3.24 13.08 -8.49
CA ALA A 92 2.30 11.98 -8.27
C ALA A 92 2.78 11.10 -7.12
N CYS A 93 1.89 10.71 -6.20
CA CYS A 93 2.28 9.89 -5.05
C CYS A 93 2.92 8.55 -5.48
N CYS A 94 2.33 7.88 -6.48
CA CYS A 94 2.92 6.66 -7.05
C CYS A 94 4.17 6.85 -7.92
N GLY A 95 4.55 8.10 -8.23
CA GLY A 95 5.73 8.46 -9.01
C GLY A 95 6.73 9.31 -8.22
N SER A 96 6.67 9.30 -6.89
CA SER A 96 7.45 10.18 -6.02
C SER A 96 8.58 9.42 -5.32
N PRO A 97 9.86 9.62 -5.71
CA PRO A 97 11.00 9.07 -4.98
C PRO A 97 11.10 9.61 -3.55
N PHE A 98 10.57 10.81 -3.29
CA PHE A 98 10.52 11.39 -1.94
C PHE A 98 9.66 10.52 -1.01
N LEU A 99 8.46 10.14 -1.45
CA LEU A 99 7.56 9.29 -0.64
C LEU A 99 8.03 7.83 -0.66
N LEU A 100 8.18 7.23 -1.84
CA LEU A 100 8.34 5.77 -1.99
C LEU A 100 9.76 5.25 -1.76
N THR A 101 10.77 6.10 -1.94
CA THR A 101 12.17 5.69 -1.73
C THR A 101 12.72 6.33 -0.46
N ARG A 102 12.78 7.65 -0.37
CA ARG A 102 13.37 8.34 0.77
C ARG A 102 12.64 8.04 2.08
N ILE A 103 11.35 8.35 2.18
CA ILE A 103 10.62 8.14 3.43
C ILE A 103 10.37 6.64 3.65
N LEU A 104 9.65 6.00 2.73
CA LEU A 104 9.18 4.63 2.93
C LEU A 104 10.33 3.62 3.09
N ARG A 105 11.35 3.66 2.22
CA ARG A 105 12.41 2.64 2.22
C ARG A 105 13.64 3.05 3.02
N LEU A 106 14.15 4.27 2.86
CA LEU A 106 15.38 4.69 3.54
C LEU A 106 15.14 5.09 4.99
N GLU A 107 14.06 5.84 5.28
CA GLU A 107 13.77 6.28 6.66
C GLU A 107 13.05 5.21 7.48
N TRP A 108 12.08 4.48 6.89
CA TRP A 108 11.30 3.47 7.63
C TRP A 108 11.78 2.02 7.45
N GLY A 109 12.68 1.75 6.50
CA GLY A 109 13.20 0.40 6.27
C GLY A 109 12.19 -0.56 5.63
N PHE A 110 11.23 -0.09 4.83
CA PHE A 110 10.23 -0.95 4.21
C PHE A 110 10.81 -1.91 3.15
N GLU A 111 10.71 -3.21 3.44
CA GLU A 111 11.22 -4.29 2.57
C GLU A 111 10.15 -4.92 1.66
N GLY A 112 8.87 -4.57 1.85
CA GLY A 112 7.75 -5.07 1.06
C GLY A 112 7.67 -4.47 -0.35
N TYR A 113 6.54 -4.72 -1.01
CA TYR A 113 6.24 -4.17 -2.33
C TYR A 113 5.23 -3.01 -2.26
N VAL A 114 5.31 -2.09 -3.20
CA VAL A 114 4.33 -1.01 -3.36
C VAL A 114 3.41 -1.34 -4.53
N VAL A 115 2.11 -1.23 -4.32
CA VAL A 115 1.08 -1.32 -5.38
C VAL A 115 0.50 0.06 -5.66
N SER A 116 0.22 0.37 -6.92
CA SER A 116 -0.52 1.58 -7.25
C SER A 116 -1.98 1.44 -6.87
N ASP A 117 -2.63 2.54 -6.51
CA ASP A 117 -4.08 2.58 -6.61
C ASP A 117 -4.55 2.37 -8.07
N CYS A 118 -5.81 2.00 -8.23
CA CYS A 118 -6.38 1.56 -9.48
C CYS A 118 -6.62 2.72 -10.44
N GLY A 119 -5.63 3.02 -11.28
CA GLY A 119 -5.62 4.19 -12.17
C GLY A 119 -4.56 5.23 -11.81
N ALA A 120 -3.91 5.16 -10.65
CA ALA A 120 -2.95 6.17 -10.22
C ALA A 120 -1.78 6.36 -11.20
N ILE A 121 -1.29 5.28 -11.84
CA ILE A 121 -0.23 5.38 -12.87
C ILE A 121 -0.76 6.00 -14.18
N TYR A 122 -2.03 5.74 -14.52
CA TYR A 122 -2.69 6.37 -15.66
C TYR A 122 -2.84 7.88 -15.44
N ASP A 123 -3.20 8.28 -14.23
CA ASP A 123 -3.37 9.69 -13.87
C ASP A 123 -2.10 10.51 -14.06
N ILE A 124 -0.91 9.93 -13.83
CA ILE A 124 0.39 10.60 -14.03
C ILE A 124 0.48 11.31 -15.40
N TYR A 125 0.07 10.65 -16.48
CA TYR A 125 0.12 11.22 -17.83
C TYR A 125 -1.25 11.74 -18.31
N ASN A 126 -2.35 11.13 -17.89
CA ASN A 126 -3.66 11.49 -18.42
C ASN A 126 -4.35 12.62 -17.66
N GLN A 127 -4.19 12.69 -16.34
CA GLN A 127 -4.88 13.69 -15.50
C GLN A 127 -3.90 14.76 -15.02
N HIS A 128 -2.79 14.33 -14.41
CA HIS A 128 -1.78 15.20 -13.80
C HIS A 128 -0.89 15.90 -14.83
N LYS A 129 -0.77 15.34 -16.04
CA LYS A 129 0.09 15.84 -17.12
C LYS A 129 1.57 16.02 -16.70
N ILE A 130 2.07 15.14 -15.82
CA ILE A 130 3.47 15.19 -15.34
C ILE A 130 4.44 14.72 -16.42
N VAL A 131 4.04 13.71 -17.21
CA VAL A 131 4.77 13.18 -18.35
C VAL A 131 3.80 12.99 -19.53
N PRO A 132 4.29 13.00 -20.79
CA PRO A 132 3.40 13.04 -21.93
C PRO A 132 2.77 11.68 -22.30
N THR A 133 3.41 10.55 -21.96
CA THR A 133 3.04 9.23 -22.47
C THR A 133 3.00 8.16 -21.38
N ALA A 134 2.25 7.08 -21.65
CA ALA A 134 2.12 5.92 -20.79
C ALA A 134 3.48 5.22 -20.45
N PRO A 135 4.43 5.00 -21.39
CA PRO A 135 5.73 4.44 -21.06
C PRO A 135 6.56 5.34 -20.13
N GLU A 136 6.46 6.67 -20.25
CA GLU A 136 7.15 7.58 -19.31
C GLU A 136 6.51 7.55 -17.92
N ALA A 137 5.18 7.42 -17.83
CA ALA A 137 4.49 7.26 -16.55
C ALA A 137 4.84 5.93 -15.87
N ALA A 138 4.87 4.84 -16.65
CA ALA A 138 5.31 3.53 -16.16
C ALA A 138 6.77 3.58 -15.67
N ALA A 139 7.66 4.20 -16.45
CA ALA A 139 9.06 4.39 -16.06
C ALA A 139 9.23 5.22 -14.79
N LEU A 140 8.51 6.33 -14.67
CA LEU A 140 8.55 7.19 -13.50
C LEU A 140 8.15 6.40 -12.24
N ALA A 141 7.06 5.64 -12.32
CA ALA A 141 6.52 4.89 -11.19
C ALA A 141 7.44 3.74 -10.75
N VAL A 142 7.93 2.92 -11.68
CA VAL A 142 8.86 1.81 -11.36
C VAL A 142 10.16 2.32 -10.73
N LYS A 143 10.74 3.40 -11.28
CA LYS A 143 11.96 4.00 -10.72
C LYS A 143 11.74 4.65 -9.36
N ALA A 144 10.56 5.22 -9.12
CA ALA A 144 10.21 5.77 -7.81
C ALA A 144 10.03 4.67 -6.75
N GLY A 145 9.73 3.43 -7.17
CA GLY A 145 9.58 2.27 -6.29
C GLY A 145 8.16 1.72 -6.20
N CYS A 146 7.27 2.07 -7.14
CA CYS A 146 5.96 1.43 -7.31
C CYS A 146 6.13 0.11 -8.10
N ASP A 147 6.03 -1.02 -7.40
CA ASP A 147 6.42 -2.32 -7.94
C ASP A 147 5.28 -3.00 -8.75
N LEU A 148 4.02 -2.75 -8.39
CA LEU A 148 2.85 -3.34 -9.04
C LEU A 148 1.84 -2.27 -9.45
N ASN A 149 1.32 -2.35 -10.67
CA ASN A 149 0.27 -1.45 -11.14
C ASN A 149 -1.11 -2.11 -11.03
N CYS A 150 -1.98 -1.56 -10.16
CA CYS A 150 -3.42 -1.76 -10.33
C CYS A 150 -3.88 -0.96 -11.55
N GLY A 151 -3.96 -1.60 -12.71
CA GLY A 151 -4.30 -0.94 -13.97
C GLY A 151 -3.61 -1.60 -15.15
N GLN A 152 -3.53 -0.86 -16.25
CA GLN A 152 -3.01 -1.37 -17.52
C GLN A 152 -1.75 -0.66 -18.01
N THR A 153 -1.31 0.42 -17.34
CA THR A 153 -0.21 1.26 -17.82
C THR A 153 1.12 0.50 -17.85
N TYR A 154 1.35 -0.43 -16.91
CA TYR A 154 2.56 -1.26 -16.92
C TYR A 154 2.64 -2.27 -18.09
N ARG A 155 1.57 -2.46 -18.88
CA ARG A 155 1.68 -3.17 -20.18
C ARG A 155 2.63 -2.47 -21.15
N THR A 156 3.00 -1.21 -20.89
CA THR A 156 3.93 -0.42 -21.70
C THR A 156 5.38 -0.47 -21.22
N LEU A 157 5.71 -1.26 -20.19
CA LEU A 157 7.08 -1.34 -19.64
C LEU A 157 8.12 -1.79 -20.68
N VAL A 158 7.79 -2.73 -21.56
CA VAL A 158 8.68 -3.16 -22.66
C VAL A 158 9.06 -1.97 -23.54
N LYS A 159 8.08 -1.15 -23.94
CA LYS A 159 8.33 0.08 -24.72
C LYS A 159 9.15 1.10 -23.93
N ALA A 160 9.02 1.12 -22.61
CA ALA A 160 9.79 2.03 -21.77
C ALA A 160 11.27 1.62 -21.71
N VAL A 161 11.55 0.31 -21.68
CA VAL A 161 12.91 -0.25 -21.77
C VAL A 161 13.51 0.01 -23.16
N GLU A 162 12.76 -0.28 -24.24
CA GLU A 162 13.20 -0.02 -25.62
C GLU A 162 13.58 1.45 -25.86
N LYS A 163 12.89 2.37 -25.19
CA LYS A 163 13.16 3.82 -25.23
C LYS A 163 14.25 4.29 -24.25
N GLY A 164 14.83 3.40 -23.44
CA GLY A 164 15.84 3.74 -22.44
C GLY A 164 15.31 4.57 -21.25
N LEU A 165 14.00 4.55 -20.99
CA LEU A 165 13.39 5.33 -19.90
C LEU A 165 13.59 4.68 -18.52
N LEU A 166 13.76 3.35 -18.51
CA LEU A 166 14.08 2.50 -17.37
C LEU A 166 14.88 1.28 -17.87
N SER A 167 15.60 0.62 -16.97
CA SER A 167 16.39 -0.58 -17.28
C SER A 167 15.64 -1.87 -16.95
N GLU A 168 16.00 -3.01 -17.55
CA GLU A 168 15.46 -4.31 -17.11
C GLU A 168 15.72 -4.57 -15.62
N GLU A 169 16.86 -4.09 -15.10
CA GLU A 169 17.19 -4.18 -13.67
C GLU A 169 16.16 -3.46 -12.77
N ASP A 170 15.59 -2.35 -13.24
CA ASP A 170 14.51 -1.65 -12.52
C ASP A 170 13.24 -2.52 -12.42
N ILE A 171 12.92 -3.28 -13.47
CA ILE A 171 11.79 -4.23 -13.48
C ILE A 171 12.10 -5.42 -12.58
N ASP A 172 13.30 -5.99 -12.71
CA ASP A 172 13.77 -7.11 -11.89
C ASP A 172 13.64 -6.83 -10.39
N ARG A 173 13.99 -5.62 -9.95
CA ARG A 173 13.83 -5.17 -8.56
C ARG A 173 12.38 -5.27 -8.09
N ALA A 174 11.43 -4.81 -8.91
CA ALA A 174 10.00 -4.89 -8.60
C ALA A 174 9.51 -6.35 -8.56
N VAL A 175 9.92 -7.16 -9.54
CA VAL A 175 9.59 -8.59 -9.61
C VAL A 175 10.11 -9.35 -8.40
N ARG A 176 11.36 -9.12 -7.97
CA ARG A 176 11.95 -9.76 -6.77
C ARG A 176 11.11 -9.50 -5.52
N ARG A 177 10.65 -8.26 -5.30
CA ARG A 177 9.79 -7.90 -4.16
C ARG A 177 8.43 -8.60 -4.22
N LEU A 178 7.80 -8.64 -5.39
CA LEU A 178 6.52 -9.32 -5.59
C LEU A 178 6.64 -10.83 -5.38
N PHE A 179 7.68 -11.46 -5.91
CA PHE A 179 7.92 -12.89 -5.70
C PHE A 179 8.29 -13.20 -4.25
N LEU A 180 9.07 -12.34 -3.58
CA LEU A 180 9.33 -12.49 -2.14
C LEU A 180 8.02 -12.53 -1.34
N ALA A 181 7.06 -11.66 -1.64
CA ALA A 181 5.74 -11.71 -1.00
C ALA A 181 5.01 -13.04 -1.28
N ARG A 182 5.07 -13.55 -2.51
CA ARG A 182 4.46 -14.85 -2.88
C ARG A 182 5.14 -16.04 -2.18
N PHE A 183 6.46 -16.01 -2.00
CA PHE A 183 7.19 -16.98 -1.18
C PHE A 183 6.79 -16.90 0.29
N ARG A 184 6.65 -15.68 0.84
CA ARG A 184 6.15 -15.46 2.20
C ARG A 184 4.69 -15.94 2.37
N LEU A 185 3.89 -15.95 1.31
CA LEU A 185 2.54 -16.53 1.30
C LEU A 185 2.53 -18.06 1.14
N GLY A 186 3.69 -18.70 0.96
CA GLY A 186 3.79 -20.15 0.77
C GLY A 186 3.28 -20.65 -0.58
N MET A 187 3.07 -19.77 -1.57
CA MET A 187 2.48 -20.14 -2.88
C MET A 187 3.32 -21.12 -3.71
N PHE A 188 4.56 -21.37 -3.31
CA PHE A 188 5.51 -22.24 -3.99
C PHE A 188 5.95 -23.43 -3.12
N ASP A 189 5.48 -23.52 -1.89
CA ASP A 189 5.78 -24.63 -0.97
C ASP A 189 4.62 -25.67 -1.03
N PRO A 190 4.89 -26.96 -0.72
CA PRO A 190 3.83 -27.96 -0.60
C PRO A 190 2.75 -27.54 0.41
N PRO A 191 1.44 -27.76 0.12
CA PRO A 191 0.36 -27.27 0.97
C PRO A 191 0.48 -27.69 2.44
N GLU A 192 0.96 -28.91 2.70
CA GLU A 192 1.18 -29.47 4.03
C GLU A 192 2.21 -28.70 4.88
N MET A 193 3.09 -27.91 4.25
CA MET A 193 4.04 -27.06 4.95
C MET A 193 3.45 -25.70 5.34
N VAL A 194 2.36 -25.27 4.70
CA VAL A 194 1.80 -23.93 4.82
C VAL A 194 0.53 -23.98 5.68
N PRO A 195 0.58 -23.59 6.97
CA PRO A 195 -0.54 -23.82 7.90
C PRO A 195 -1.87 -23.19 7.46
N TYR A 196 -1.79 -22.11 6.69
CA TYR A 196 -2.96 -21.36 6.24
C TYR A 196 -3.69 -22.00 5.04
N THR A 197 -3.13 -23.02 4.38
CA THR A 197 -3.82 -23.78 3.31
C THR A 197 -4.89 -24.70 3.87
N ALA A 198 -4.79 -25.08 5.15
CA ALA A 198 -5.70 -25.99 5.82
C ALA A 198 -6.97 -25.30 6.37
N ILE A 199 -7.11 -23.97 6.19
CA ILE A 199 -8.29 -23.22 6.64
C ILE A 199 -9.51 -23.67 5.81
N PRO A 200 -10.52 -24.33 6.41
CA PRO A 200 -11.64 -24.87 5.66
C PRO A 200 -12.67 -23.78 5.36
N TYR A 201 -13.45 -23.95 4.30
CA TYR A 201 -14.53 -23.00 3.99
C TYR A 201 -15.57 -22.86 5.12
N SER A 202 -15.73 -23.88 5.97
CA SER A 202 -16.66 -23.86 7.10
C SER A 202 -16.35 -22.79 8.16
N VAL A 203 -15.17 -22.16 8.15
CA VAL A 203 -14.91 -20.99 9.02
C VAL A 203 -15.48 -19.69 8.46
N VAL A 204 -15.87 -19.64 7.19
CA VAL A 204 -16.51 -18.46 6.60
C VAL A 204 -17.89 -18.29 7.25
N ASP A 205 -18.12 -17.15 7.89
CA ASP A 205 -19.34 -16.87 8.65
C ASP A 205 -19.66 -17.96 9.72
N CYS A 206 -18.67 -18.48 10.43
CA CYS A 206 -18.93 -19.36 11.57
C CYS A 206 -19.52 -18.59 12.78
N ALA A 207 -20.03 -19.32 13.78
CA ALA A 207 -20.69 -18.72 14.93
C ALA A 207 -19.75 -17.76 15.70
N GLU A 208 -18.48 -18.13 15.82
CA GLU A 208 -17.44 -17.35 16.50
C GLU A 208 -17.15 -16.04 15.76
N HIS A 209 -17.11 -16.06 14.42
CA HIS A 209 -16.92 -14.84 13.63
C HIS A 209 -18.12 -13.90 13.72
N ARG A 210 -19.35 -14.43 13.72
CA ARG A 210 -20.56 -13.62 13.92
C ARG A 210 -20.59 -12.99 15.30
N GLU A 211 -20.19 -13.74 16.32
CA GLU A 211 -20.12 -13.22 17.69
C GLU A 211 -19.08 -12.11 17.83
N LEU A 212 -17.88 -12.28 17.24
CA LEU A 212 -16.86 -11.22 17.23
C LEU A 212 -17.36 -9.97 16.49
N ALA A 213 -18.05 -10.14 15.36
CA ALA A 213 -18.65 -9.02 14.64
C ALA A 213 -19.72 -8.30 15.48
N ARG A 214 -20.54 -9.06 16.22
CA ARG A 214 -21.52 -8.52 17.16
C ARG A 214 -20.85 -7.76 18.30
N GLU A 215 -19.78 -8.29 18.88
CA GLU A 215 -19.01 -7.61 19.92
C GLU A 215 -18.46 -6.28 19.39
N ALA A 216 -17.79 -6.30 18.22
CA ALA A 216 -17.25 -5.10 17.60
C ALA A 216 -18.33 -4.04 17.31
N GLY A 217 -19.52 -4.46 16.87
CA GLY A 217 -20.65 -3.55 16.60
C GLY A 217 -21.37 -3.02 17.84
N THR A 218 -21.27 -3.70 18.99
CA THR A 218 -21.95 -3.32 20.24
C THR A 218 -21.03 -2.69 21.28
N ARG A 219 -19.72 -2.74 21.06
CA ARG A 219 -18.71 -2.10 21.90
C ARG A 219 -18.76 -0.58 21.73
N LEU A 220 -19.62 0.08 22.50
CA LEU A 220 -19.55 1.51 22.72
C LEU A 220 -18.24 1.81 23.47
N HIS A 221 -17.42 2.72 22.94
CA HIS A 221 -16.39 3.36 23.74
C HIS A 221 -17.10 4.28 24.73
N PRO A 222 -17.14 4.00 26.05
CA PRO A 222 -17.51 5.02 27.00
C PRO A 222 -16.44 6.10 26.92
N TRP A 223 -16.78 7.25 26.37
CA TRP A 223 -16.02 8.47 26.63
C TRP A 223 -16.10 8.69 28.16
N PRO A 224 -14.97 8.82 28.87
CA PRO A 224 -15.01 9.35 30.22
C PRO A 224 -15.64 10.74 30.14
N ALA A 225 -16.69 10.96 30.92
CA ALA A 225 -17.31 12.27 31.11
C ALA A 225 -16.34 13.25 31.78
#